data_AF-A0A1B6DE30-F1
#
_entry.id   AF-A0A1B6DE30-F1
#
_cell.length_a   1.000
_cell.length_b   1.000
_cell.length_c   1.000
_cell.angle_alpha   90.00
_cell.angle_beta   90.00
_cell.angle_gamma   90.00
#
_symmetry.space_group_name_H-M   'P 1'
#
loop_
_entity.id
_entity.type
_entity.pdbx_description
1 polymer ?
#
loop_
_entity_poly.entity_id
_entity_poly.type
_entity_poly.pdbx_seq_one_letter_code
_entity_poly.pdbx_strand_id
1 'polypeptide(L)'
;MKCSRIIFYISILVGYGSSEENRTYTLCNEIMAYGKRLATFLHDLPPNQGDDFVRDIRVYNAKMREFREIVKKDEENMQQELTYLLNDGYPKYVGVEVPDEKLKESLNWSDRDVERLKALKRASYLEYGELV
;
A
#
# COMPACT_ATOMS: atom_id res chain seq x y z
N MET A 1 -27.07 26.22 -49.28
CA MET A 1 -25.94 26.93 -48.63
C MET A 1 -25.78 26.38 -47.24
N LYS A 2 -24.54 25.96 -46.93
CA LYS A 2 -24.09 25.29 -45.70
C LYS A 2 -23.75 26.33 -44.61
N CYS A 3 -23.49 25.81 -43.40
CA CYS A 3 -22.91 26.46 -42.21
C CYS A 3 -23.96 27.12 -41.30
N SER A 4 -23.97 26.95 -39.98
CA SER A 4 -23.12 26.21 -39.05
C SER A 4 -23.94 25.99 -37.78
N ARG A 5 -24.13 24.75 -37.35
CA ARG A 5 -24.44 24.42 -35.96
C ARG A 5 -23.22 23.68 -35.44
N ILE A 6 -22.22 24.46 -35.02
CA ILE A 6 -21.05 23.94 -34.32
C ILE A 6 -21.55 23.38 -33.00
N ILE A 7 -21.34 22.08 -32.87
CA ILE A 7 -21.72 21.25 -31.74
C ILE A 7 -20.87 21.70 -30.54
N PHE A 8 -21.53 22.21 -29.50
CA PHE A 8 -20.96 22.31 -28.15
C PHE A 8 -20.83 20.88 -27.60
N TYR A 9 -19.66 20.25 -27.79
CA TYR A 9 -19.36 18.95 -27.18
C TYR A 9 -17.88 18.78 -26.84
N ILE A 10 -17.29 19.71 -26.09
CA ILE A 10 -16.01 19.45 -25.42
C ILE A 10 -16.00 20.20 -24.09
N SER A 11 -16.65 19.66 -23.06
CA SER A 11 -16.48 20.17 -21.68
C SER A 11 -16.81 19.15 -20.59
N ILE A 12 -16.63 17.85 -20.80
CA ILE A 12 -16.69 16.87 -19.70
C ILE A 12 -15.67 15.76 -19.99
N LEU A 13 -14.39 16.04 -19.77
CA LEU A 13 -13.34 15.00 -19.71
C LEU A 13 -12.09 15.46 -18.94
N VAL A 14 -11.92 16.76 -18.71
CA VAL A 14 -10.73 17.30 -18.02
C VAL A 14 -10.88 17.37 -16.49
N GLY A 15 -12.07 17.08 -15.94
CA GLY A 15 -12.32 17.20 -14.49
C GLY A 15 -12.23 15.91 -13.66
N TYR A 16 -12.28 14.74 -14.31
CA TYR A 16 -12.26 13.45 -13.59
C TYR A 16 -10.84 12.92 -13.40
N GLY A 17 -9.95 13.11 -14.38
CA GLY A 17 -8.56 12.62 -14.32
C GLY A 17 -7.72 13.23 -13.20
N SER A 18 -7.81 14.55 -12.97
CA SER A 18 -6.91 15.23 -12.02
C SER A 18 -7.18 14.92 -10.54
N SER A 19 -8.38 14.44 -10.20
CA SER A 19 -8.74 14.11 -8.81
C SER A 19 -8.47 12.64 -8.49
N GLU A 20 -8.69 11.73 -9.43
CA GLU A 20 -8.36 10.30 -9.27
C GLU A 20 -6.86 10.03 -9.41
N GLU A 21 -6.13 10.65 -10.35
CA GLU A 21 -4.66 10.54 -10.44
C GLU A 21 -3.99 11.02 -9.14
N ASN A 22 -4.42 12.17 -8.61
CA ASN A 22 -3.91 12.67 -7.33
C ASN A 22 -4.20 11.72 -6.17
N ARG A 23 -5.37 11.07 -6.18
CA ARG A 23 -5.75 10.10 -5.13
C ARG A 23 -4.89 8.85 -5.22
N THR A 24 -4.68 8.29 -6.40
CA THR A 24 -3.89 7.06 -6.55
C THR A 24 -2.42 7.31 -6.27
N TYR A 25 -1.87 8.43 -6.71
CA TYR A 25 -0.53 8.86 -6.33
C TYR A 25 -0.39 9.05 -4.81
N THR A 26 -1.39 9.65 -4.15
CA THR A 26 -1.43 9.77 -2.69
C THR A 26 -1.44 8.40 -2.04
N LEU A 27 -2.24 7.46 -2.55
CA LEU A 27 -2.30 6.09 -2.05
C LEU A 27 -0.94 5.39 -2.13
N CYS A 28 -0.22 5.53 -3.25
CA CYS A 28 1.16 5.02 -3.39
C CYS A 28 2.09 5.59 -2.32
N ASN A 29 2.05 6.91 -2.11
CA ASN A 29 2.86 7.57 -1.08
C ASN A 29 2.55 7.07 0.33
N GLU A 30 1.27 6.87 0.65
CA GLU A 30 0.86 6.32 1.94
C GLU A 30 1.35 4.88 2.11
N ILE A 31 1.20 4.03 1.10
CA ILE A 31 1.69 2.64 1.11
C ILE A 31 3.20 2.62 1.41
N MET A 32 3.98 3.43 0.70
CA MET A 32 5.43 3.52 0.93
C MET A 32 5.78 4.06 2.32
N ALA A 33 5.05 5.07 2.80
CA ALA A 33 5.27 5.64 4.13
C ALA A 33 5.02 4.61 5.23
N TYR A 34 3.94 3.82 5.11
CA TYR A 34 3.69 2.70 6.01
C TYR A 34 4.76 1.62 5.88
N GLY A 35 5.13 1.22 4.66
CA GLY A 35 6.18 0.22 4.43
C GLY A 35 7.51 0.59 5.08
N LYS A 36 7.93 1.86 4.95
CA LYS A 36 9.13 2.41 5.61
C LYS A 36 9.00 2.38 7.14
N ARG A 37 7.88 2.89 7.67
CA ARG A 37 7.61 2.91 9.11
C ARG A 37 7.64 1.50 9.72
N LEU A 38 7.01 0.54 9.07
CA LEU A 38 6.99 -0.86 9.50
C LEU A 38 8.39 -1.48 9.50
N ALA A 39 9.22 -1.15 8.51
CA ALA A 39 10.61 -1.61 8.47
C ALA A 39 11.43 -0.99 9.62
N THR A 40 11.33 0.32 9.83
CA THR A 40 11.97 1.02 10.96
C THR A 40 11.52 0.43 12.30
N PHE A 41 10.22 0.16 12.46
CA PHE A 41 9.69 -0.47 13.67
C PHE A 41 10.36 -1.82 13.96
N LEU A 42 10.54 -2.68 12.96
CA LEU A 42 11.18 -3.98 13.14
C LEU A 42 12.70 -3.88 13.42
N HIS A 43 13.35 -2.79 13.00
CA HIS A 43 14.75 -2.53 13.35
C HIS A 43 14.90 -2.07 14.80
N ASP A 44 14.08 -1.11 15.23
CA ASP A 44 14.22 -0.46 16.55
C ASP A 44 13.48 -1.20 17.67
N LEU A 45 12.38 -1.90 17.33
CA LEU A 45 11.47 -2.62 18.24
C LEU A 45 11.12 -1.82 19.50
N PRO A 46 10.40 -0.69 19.34
CA PRO A 46 10.03 0.13 20.48
C PRO A 46 9.13 -0.66 21.45
N PRO A 47 9.43 -0.61 22.77
CA PRO A 47 8.78 -1.48 23.73
C PRO A 47 7.29 -1.18 23.86
N ASN A 48 6.48 -2.23 24.04
CA ASN A 48 5.02 -2.16 24.24
C ASN A 48 4.20 -1.50 23.11
N GLN A 49 4.77 -1.33 21.91
CA GLN A 49 4.04 -0.75 20.75
C GLN A 49 3.53 -1.80 19.75
N GLY A 50 3.42 -3.05 20.18
CA GLY A 50 3.03 -4.15 19.29
C GLY A 50 1.64 -3.99 18.67
N ASP A 51 0.67 -3.47 19.43
CA ASP A 51 -0.69 -3.25 18.91
C ASP A 51 -0.73 -2.16 17.82
N ASP A 52 0.03 -1.07 18.02
CA ASP A 52 0.17 -0.01 17.03
C ASP A 52 0.82 -0.53 15.75
N PHE A 53 1.87 -1.36 15.89
CA PHE A 53 2.51 -2.01 14.76
C PHE A 53 1.57 -2.92 13.99
N VAL A 54 0.80 -3.76 14.68
CA VAL A 54 -0.19 -4.64 14.05
C VAL A 54 -1.32 -3.85 13.37
N ARG A 55 -1.74 -2.72 13.95
CA ARG A 55 -2.69 -1.81 13.31
C ARG A 55 -2.10 -1.25 12.01
N ASP A 56 -0.86 -0.78 12.04
CA ASP A 56 -0.19 -0.19 10.88
C ASP A 56 -0.03 -1.22 9.74
N ILE A 57 0.26 -2.50 10.05
CA ILE A 57 0.28 -3.57 9.03
C ILE A 57 -1.10 -3.76 8.39
N ARG A 58 -2.17 -3.73 9.19
CA ARG A 58 -3.55 -3.87 8.66
C ARG A 58 -3.91 -2.71 7.74
N VAL A 59 -3.51 -1.49 8.10
CA VAL A 59 -3.71 -0.30 7.25
C VAL A 59 -2.91 -0.43 5.95
N TYR A 60 -1.64 -0.84 6.04
CA TYR A 60 -0.81 -1.12 4.87
C TYR A 60 -1.48 -2.14 3.92
N ASN A 61 -1.95 -3.27 4.45
CA ASN A 61 -2.62 -4.30 3.67
C ASN A 61 -3.93 -3.82 3.03
N ALA A 62 -4.72 -3.02 3.74
CA ALA A 62 -5.94 -2.45 3.19
C ALA A 62 -5.65 -1.49 2.03
N LYS A 63 -4.61 -0.66 2.14
CA LYS A 63 -4.19 0.27 1.09
C LYS A 63 -3.59 -0.45 -0.12
N MET A 64 -2.76 -1.46 0.10
CA MET A 64 -2.26 -2.32 -0.97
C MET A 64 -3.40 -2.98 -1.74
N ARG A 65 -4.41 -3.48 -1.03
CA ARG A 65 -5.61 -4.05 -1.65
C ARG A 65 -6.39 -3.01 -2.46
N GLU A 66 -6.63 -1.82 -1.90
CA GLU A 66 -7.31 -0.72 -2.61
C GLU A 66 -6.57 -0.38 -3.91
N PHE A 67 -5.24 -0.25 -3.84
CA PHE A 67 -4.41 0.03 -5.01
C PHE A 67 -4.52 -1.07 -6.05
N ARG A 68 -4.44 -2.35 -5.64
CA ARG A 68 -4.64 -3.49 -6.54
C ARG A 68 -5.99 -3.48 -7.22
N GLU A 69 -7.08 -3.19 -6.50
CA GLU A 69 -8.41 -3.11 -7.11
C GLU A 69 -8.54 -1.94 -8.10
N ILE A 70 -7.77 -0.87 -7.93
CA ILE A 70 -7.68 0.24 -8.90
C ILE A 70 -6.91 -0.24 -10.15
N VAL A 71 -5.72 -0.81 -9.98
CA VAL A 71 -4.91 -1.34 -11.09
C VAL A 71 -5.67 -2.38 -11.90
N LYS A 72 -6.37 -3.32 -11.25
CA LYS A 72 -7.18 -4.34 -11.93
C LYS A 72 -8.33 -3.77 -12.78
N LYS A 73 -8.81 -2.56 -12.48
CA LYS A 73 -9.89 -1.91 -13.23
C LYS A 73 -9.38 -1.10 -14.41
N ASP A 74 -8.17 -0.58 -14.33
CA ASP A 74 -7.60 0.34 -15.32
C ASP A 74 -6.08 0.22 -15.43
N GLU A 75 -5.60 -0.98 -15.79
CA GLU A 75 -4.18 -1.29 -15.78
C GLU A 75 -3.36 -0.42 -16.76
N GLU A 76 -3.93 -0.08 -17.92
CA GLU A 76 -3.26 0.73 -18.94
C GLU A 76 -2.93 2.14 -18.44
N ASN A 77 -3.87 2.79 -17.74
CA ASN A 77 -3.66 4.13 -17.21
C ASN A 77 -2.86 4.13 -15.90
N MET A 78 -2.75 2.99 -15.21
CA MET A 78 -2.08 2.87 -13.92
C MET A 78 -0.60 2.48 -14.00
N GLN A 79 -0.02 2.33 -15.20
CA GLN A 79 1.35 1.86 -15.40
C GLN A 79 2.40 2.72 -14.68
N GLN A 80 2.20 4.04 -14.62
CA GLN A 80 3.15 4.95 -14.00
C GLN A 80 3.20 4.75 -12.48
N GLU A 81 2.05 4.75 -11.81
CA GLU A 81 1.96 4.54 -10.36
C GLU A 81 2.31 3.11 -9.98
N LEU A 82 1.96 2.13 -10.82
CA LEU A 82 2.37 0.74 -10.64
C LEU A 82 3.89 0.64 -10.67
N THR A 83 4.53 1.22 -11.67
CA THR A 83 6.01 1.27 -11.77
C THR A 83 6.62 1.98 -10.55
N TYR A 84 6.03 3.11 -10.13
CA TYR A 84 6.47 3.85 -8.95
C TYR A 84 6.41 2.99 -7.67
N LEU A 85 5.29 2.30 -7.46
CA LEU A 85 5.11 1.45 -6.29
C LEU A 85 5.96 0.18 -6.34
N LEU A 86 6.12 -0.45 -7.50
CA LEU A 86 6.91 -1.67 -7.63
C LEU A 86 8.41 -1.42 -7.40
N ASN A 87 8.94 -0.29 -7.87
CA ASN A 87 10.35 0.07 -7.71
C ASN A 87 10.69 0.44 -6.25
N ASP A 88 9.87 1.26 -5.60
CA ASP A 88 10.22 1.85 -4.30
C ASP A 88 9.40 1.31 -3.11
N GLY A 89 8.20 0.80 -3.40
CA GLY A 89 7.17 0.42 -2.43
C GLY A 89 7.07 -1.06 -2.11
N TYR A 90 7.99 -1.90 -2.61
CA TYR A 90 8.13 -3.30 -2.16
C TYR A 90 7.95 -3.39 -0.64
N PRO A 91 7.21 -4.39 -0.11
CA PRO A 91 7.00 -4.56 1.32
C PRO A 91 8.32 -4.97 2.04
N LYS A 92 9.28 -4.05 2.13
CA LYS A 92 10.64 -4.25 2.67
C LYS A 92 10.60 -4.85 4.07
N TYR A 93 9.62 -4.43 4.87
CA TYR A 93 9.41 -4.93 6.22
C TYR A 93 9.06 -6.43 6.28
N VAL A 94 8.50 -7.01 5.21
CA VAL A 94 8.23 -8.46 5.12
C VAL A 94 9.54 -9.25 5.16
N GLY A 95 10.59 -8.75 4.50
CA GLY A 95 11.91 -9.37 4.48
C GLY A 95 12.74 -9.12 5.75
N VAL A 96 12.29 -8.27 6.68
CA VAL A 96 13.01 -8.05 7.93
C VAL A 96 12.79 -9.25 8.86
N GLU A 97 13.86 -9.99 9.10
CA GLU A 97 13.89 -11.10 10.04
C GLU A 97 14.19 -10.58 11.45
N VAL A 98 13.30 -10.91 12.37
CA VAL A 98 13.46 -10.62 13.81
C VAL A 98 13.20 -11.93 14.55
N PRO A 99 14.08 -12.37 15.46
CA PRO A 99 13.84 -13.57 16.25
C PRO A 99 12.53 -13.46 17.04
N ASP A 100 11.77 -14.56 17.09
CA ASP A 100 10.47 -14.62 17.78
C ASP A 100 10.62 -14.26 19.27
N GLU A 101 11.71 -14.69 19.91
CA GLU A 101 12.05 -14.37 21.31
C GLU A 101 12.20 -12.86 21.50
N LYS A 102 12.89 -12.17 20.59
CA LYS A 102 13.10 -10.71 20.67
C LYS A 102 11.78 -9.95 20.54
N LEU A 103 10.87 -10.43 19.67
CA LEU A 103 9.53 -9.85 19.53
C LEU A 103 8.72 -10.03 20.81
N LYS A 104 8.73 -11.23 21.40
CA LYS A 104 8.04 -11.53 22.65
C LYS A 104 8.54 -10.68 23.79
N GLU A 105 9.85 -10.57 23.96
CA GLU A 105 10.48 -9.77 25.02
C GLU A 105 10.22 -8.27 24.84
N SER A 106 10.44 -7.73 23.64
CA SER A 106 10.36 -6.28 23.42
C SER A 106 8.92 -5.78 23.41
N LEU A 107 7.99 -6.54 22.84
CA LEU A 107 6.60 -6.12 22.62
C LEU A 107 5.63 -6.72 23.64
N ASN A 108 6.13 -7.50 24.61
CA ASN A 108 5.33 -8.28 25.55
C ASN A 108 4.30 -9.17 24.83
N TRP A 109 4.74 -9.83 23.76
CA TRP A 109 3.91 -10.63 22.89
C TRP A 109 3.89 -12.10 23.28
N SER A 110 2.78 -12.77 22.97
CA SER A 110 2.64 -14.21 23.06
C SER A 110 3.02 -14.91 21.74
N ASP A 111 3.16 -16.23 21.76
CA ASP A 111 3.28 -17.04 20.52
C ASP A 111 2.15 -16.75 19.53
N ARG A 112 0.93 -16.52 20.02
CA ARG A 112 -0.23 -16.21 19.18
C ARG A 112 -0.05 -14.88 18.45
N ASP A 113 0.56 -13.89 19.08
CA ASP A 113 0.80 -12.58 18.48
C ASP A 113 1.88 -12.66 17.40
N VAL A 114 2.92 -13.48 17.64
CA VAL A 114 3.96 -13.79 16.66
C VAL A 114 3.37 -14.51 15.44
N GLU A 115 2.55 -15.53 15.64
CA GLU A 115 1.88 -16.23 14.53
C GLU A 115 0.92 -15.30 13.76
N ARG A 116 0.23 -14.40 14.47
CA ARG A 116 -0.59 -13.35 13.85
C ARG A 116 0.27 -12.40 13.01
N LEU A 117 1.45 -12.01 13.47
CA LEU A 117 2.39 -11.20 12.68
C LEU A 117 2.80 -11.95 11.40
N LYS A 118 3.20 -13.23 11.50
CA LYS A 118 3.57 -14.06 10.33
C LYS A 118 2.44 -14.12 9.30
N ALA A 119 1.20 -14.34 9.75
CA ALA A 119 0.03 -14.33 8.87
C ALA A 119 -0.19 -12.97 8.19
N LEU A 120 0.00 -11.86 8.92
CA LEU A 120 -0.14 -10.52 8.37
C LEU A 120 0.96 -10.17 7.35
N LYS A 121 2.22 -10.54 7.63
CA LYS A 121 3.35 -10.39 6.70
C LYS A 121 3.12 -11.19 5.41
N ARG A 122 2.61 -12.42 5.55
CA ARG A 122 2.21 -13.25 4.40
C ARG A 122 1.11 -12.59 3.57
N ALA A 123 0.10 -12.01 4.22
CA ALA A 123 -0.94 -11.27 3.51
C ALA A 123 -0.36 -10.09 2.72
N SER A 124 0.55 -9.30 3.31
CA SER A 124 1.23 -8.21 2.58
C SER A 124 1.97 -8.68 1.34
N TYR A 125 2.68 -9.81 1.46
CA TYR A 125 3.41 -10.39 0.35
C TYR A 125 2.46 -10.81 -0.78
N LEU A 126 1.31 -11.40 -0.45
CA LEU A 126 0.30 -11.79 -1.44
C LEU A 126 -0.33 -10.57 -2.12
N GLU A 127 -0.66 -9.51 -1.38
CA GLU A 127 -1.23 -8.29 -1.95
C GLU A 127 -0.23 -7.62 -2.92
N TYR A 128 1.07 -7.65 -2.62
CA TYR A 128 2.13 -7.15 -3.51
C TYR A 128 2.39 -8.08 -4.70
N GLY A 129 2.43 -9.39 -4.49
CA GLY A 129 2.71 -10.37 -5.55
C GLY A 129 1.66 -10.42 -6.65
N GLU A 130 0.43 -9.97 -6.37
CA GLU A 130 -0.63 -9.80 -7.38
C GLU A 130 -0.46 -8.56 -8.27
N LEU A 131 0.51 -7.70 -7.98
CA LEU A 131 0.84 -6.50 -8.77
C LEU A 131 2.08 -6.69 -9.67
N VAL A 132 2.82 -7.79 -9.51
CA VAL A 132 4.06 -8.13 -10.24
C VAL A 132 3.73 -9.14 -11.33
#